data_AF-A0A9P6AE09-F1
#
_entry.id   AF-A0A9P6AE09-F1
#
_cell.length_a   1.000
_cell.length_b   1.000
_cell.length_c   1.000
_cell.angle_alpha   90.00
_cell.angle_beta   90.00
_cell.angle_gamma   90.00
#
_symmetry.space_group_name_H-M   'P 1'
#
loop_
_entity.id
_entity.type
_entity.pdbx_description
1 polymer ?
#
loop_
_entity_poly.entity_id
_entity_poly.type
_entity_poly.pdbx_seq_one_letter_code
_entity_poly.pdbx_strand_id
1 'polypeptide(L)'
;MASFCRLVLAISRRGNGLQGTTLRDHLNTYDIWCMYHKNLCIRHLQLPSALQFDFDSVTLDRAVPKFHLNAHGVGHTDGEGIERDWASVNGAARSTKEMGEGLRHDTLNDIWGDMNYRKFIAMGSLLPKKLQNAIIQCEKHNEQHEIFCGAIPDTNKVEWTTMINEWENDKSKPDPYVIETIFQSQAAIRLELVAAEHASLGINEMELMQPSPSAFISSGLDIEEAQRGLSFEVHKLKSLSTDTQKANVEHYARAAYLKLQGSGAWEQHLCELKQDDIHPMVDHEEEPDKTARQNHRLGPHENEEMHSALRVEWAKSLAWKHQWAEEVAILQEEMHQVVAYSKWRATWWEEQVNAHVGLALDLQEGLRAYAVCQSSIYQGCATLFQKQWAIPDAHAADQPPETPDWVDLNPRSADDESSANDEHYL
;
A
#
# COMPACT_ATOMS: atom_id res chain seq x y z
N MET A 1 24.17 7.99 12.92
CA MET A 1 23.76 9.27 12.30
C MET A 1 23.59 9.14 10.77
N ALA A 2 22.88 8.10 10.29
CA ALA A 2 22.67 7.88 8.84
C ALA A 2 21.46 6.94 8.54
N SER A 3 20.26 7.22 9.07
CA SER A 3 19.07 6.47 8.62
C SER A 3 17.73 7.22 8.71
N PHE A 4 17.71 8.52 8.99
CA PHE A 4 16.47 9.20 9.39
C PHE A 4 15.91 10.27 8.45
N CYS A 5 16.37 10.34 7.19
CA CYS A 5 15.73 11.18 6.17
C CYS A 5 15.52 10.37 4.88
N ARG A 6 14.60 9.39 4.90
CA ARG A 6 14.03 8.87 3.66
C ARG A 6 12.98 9.86 3.20
N LEU A 7 13.38 10.81 2.35
CA LEU A 7 12.46 11.74 1.70
C LEU A 7 11.48 10.90 0.86
N VAL A 8 10.22 10.85 1.26
CA VAL A 8 9.13 10.24 0.48
C VAL A 8 8.87 11.14 -0.73
N LEU A 9 9.58 10.89 -1.83
CA LEU A 9 9.32 11.56 -3.09
C LEU A 9 8.19 10.85 -3.82
N ALA A 10 7.00 11.44 -3.70
CA ALA A 10 5.90 11.20 -4.61
C ALA A 10 6.37 11.42 -6.06
N ILE A 11 6.00 10.47 -6.93
CA ILE A 11 6.28 10.45 -8.36
C ILE A 11 5.98 11.83 -8.98
N SER A 12 7.04 12.57 -9.32
CA SER A 12 6.91 13.83 -10.07
C SER A 12 6.47 13.51 -11.50
N ARG A 13 5.23 13.88 -11.84
CA ARG A 13 4.77 13.90 -13.23
C ARG A 13 5.59 14.95 -13.98
N ARG A 14 6.25 14.48 -15.06
CA ARG A 14 7.33 15.11 -15.86
C ARG A 14 8.71 14.75 -15.29
N GLY A 15 9.43 13.86 -15.98
CA GLY A 15 10.82 13.49 -15.68
C GLY A 15 11.86 14.62 -15.78
N ASN A 16 11.43 15.88 -15.68
CA ASN A 16 12.29 17.04 -15.43
C ASN A 16 12.51 17.26 -13.92
N GLY A 17 11.75 16.63 -13.03
CA GLY A 17 11.89 16.82 -11.58
C GLY A 17 13.17 16.22 -10.95
N LEU A 18 13.87 15.36 -11.68
CA LEU A 18 15.12 14.70 -11.25
C LEU A 18 16.35 15.16 -12.04
N GLN A 19 16.17 15.96 -13.10
CA GLN A 19 17.30 16.52 -13.84
C GLN A 19 18.04 17.53 -12.96
N GLY A 20 19.25 17.19 -12.55
CA GLY A 20 20.13 18.04 -11.73
C GLY A 20 20.01 17.84 -10.22
N THR A 21 19.21 16.88 -9.74
CA THR A 21 19.14 16.56 -8.31
C THR A 21 20.22 15.56 -7.93
N THR A 22 20.97 15.81 -6.85
CA THR A 22 21.97 14.89 -6.27
C THR A 22 21.35 13.82 -5.35
N LEU A 23 20.04 13.60 -5.46
CA LEU A 23 19.31 12.67 -4.61
C LEU A 23 19.66 11.24 -4.99
N ARG A 24 20.37 10.56 -4.09
CA ARG A 24 20.82 9.18 -4.29
C ARG A 24 19.82 8.14 -3.80
N ASP A 25 18.88 8.51 -2.94
CA ASP A 25 17.93 7.57 -2.35
C ASP A 25 16.49 7.90 -2.76
N HIS A 26 15.78 6.91 -3.30
CA HIS A 26 14.42 7.03 -3.80
C HIS A 26 13.52 5.98 -3.17
N LEU A 27 12.55 6.41 -2.38
CA LEU A 27 11.53 5.57 -1.80
C LEU A 27 10.24 5.67 -2.62
N ASN A 28 9.89 4.62 -3.35
CA ASN A 28 8.68 4.60 -4.17
C ASN A 28 7.52 3.97 -3.41
N THR A 29 6.47 4.77 -3.18
CA THR A 29 5.23 4.36 -2.51
C THR A 29 4.07 4.39 -3.49
N TYR A 30 3.72 3.23 -4.05
CA TYR A 30 2.54 3.09 -4.93
C TYR A 30 1.97 1.68 -4.80
N ASP A 31 0.64 1.57 -4.80
CA ASP A 31 -0.11 0.33 -4.57
C ASP A 31 0.22 -0.78 -5.60
N ILE A 32 0.43 -0.39 -6.86
CA ILE A 32 0.87 -1.32 -7.92
C ILE A 32 2.39 -1.40 -8.07
N TRP A 33 3.19 -0.77 -7.19
CA TRP A 33 4.65 -0.83 -7.28
C TRP A 33 5.19 -2.26 -7.17
N CYS A 34 4.50 -3.13 -6.43
CA CYS A 34 4.78 -4.55 -6.34
C CYS A 34 4.71 -5.28 -7.71
N MET A 35 3.91 -4.78 -8.65
CA MET A 35 3.88 -5.23 -10.05
C MET A 35 4.82 -4.41 -10.92
N TYR A 36 4.84 -3.09 -10.71
CA TYR A 36 5.57 -2.13 -11.54
C TYR A 36 7.09 -2.25 -11.39
N HIS A 37 7.65 -2.70 -10.27
CA HIS A 37 9.11 -2.80 -10.17
C HIS A 37 9.69 -3.97 -11.00
N LYS A 38 8.92 -5.06 -11.21
CA LYS A 38 9.43 -6.32 -11.79
C LYS A 38 10.09 -6.13 -13.16
N ASN A 39 9.52 -5.25 -13.97
CA ASN A 39 10.01 -4.91 -15.31
C ASN A 39 10.43 -3.44 -15.41
N LEU A 40 10.81 -2.81 -14.30
CA LEU A 40 11.18 -1.39 -14.27
C LEU A 40 12.39 -1.13 -15.15
N CYS A 41 13.47 -1.90 -15.01
CA CYS A 41 14.69 -1.72 -15.79
C CYS A 41 14.41 -1.87 -17.29
N ILE A 42 13.57 -2.84 -17.68
CA ILE A 42 13.18 -3.06 -19.08
C ILE A 42 12.39 -1.86 -19.62
N ARG A 43 11.40 -1.37 -18.86
CA ARG A 43 10.60 -0.20 -19.26
C ARG A 43 11.41 1.08 -19.27
N HIS A 44 12.37 1.21 -18.36
CA HIS A 44 13.25 2.36 -18.28
C HIS A 44 14.09 2.52 -19.56
N LEU A 45 14.60 1.41 -20.11
CA LEU A 45 15.33 1.41 -21.39
C LEU A 45 14.47 1.84 -22.58
N GLN A 46 13.14 1.81 -22.47
CA GLN A 46 12.21 2.26 -23.51
C GLN A 46 11.91 3.76 -23.44
N LEU A 47 12.31 4.44 -22.35
CA LEU A 47 12.14 5.89 -22.24
C LEU A 47 13.09 6.61 -23.19
N PRO A 48 12.73 7.82 -23.67
CA PRO A 48 13.67 8.71 -24.35
C PRO A 48 14.97 8.85 -23.55
N SER A 49 16.13 8.90 -24.22
CA SER A 49 17.45 8.96 -23.56
C SER A 49 17.59 10.09 -22.54
N ALA A 50 16.90 11.22 -22.77
CA ALA A 50 16.86 12.34 -21.84
C ALA A 50 16.15 12.06 -20.49
N LEU A 51 15.35 10.99 -20.42
CA LEU A 51 14.59 10.55 -19.25
C LEU A 51 15.17 9.27 -18.62
N GLN A 52 16.25 8.74 -19.19
CA GLN A 52 16.97 7.60 -18.63
C GLN A 52 17.93 8.06 -17.52
N PHE A 53 18.10 7.25 -16.48
CA PHE A 53 19.00 7.48 -15.35
C PHE A 53 19.75 6.18 -15.02
N ASP A 54 20.93 6.34 -14.43
CA ASP A 54 21.77 5.22 -14.06
C ASP A 54 21.27 4.58 -12.75
N PHE A 55 20.84 3.33 -12.81
CA PHE A 55 20.39 2.56 -11.65
C PHE A 55 21.51 2.31 -10.63
N ASP A 56 22.78 2.34 -11.03
CA ASP A 56 23.90 2.16 -10.10
C ASP A 56 24.18 3.45 -9.31
N SER A 57 23.68 4.59 -9.79
CA SER A 57 23.84 5.90 -9.16
C SER A 57 22.75 6.23 -8.11
N VAL A 58 21.72 5.38 -8.01
CA VAL A 58 20.51 5.63 -7.21
C VAL A 58 20.05 4.36 -6.49
N THR A 59 19.80 4.45 -5.19
CA THR A 59 19.10 3.41 -4.44
C THR A 59 17.59 3.57 -4.64
N LEU A 60 16.94 2.49 -5.11
CA LEU A 60 15.49 2.45 -5.34
C LEU A 60 14.84 1.52 -4.33
N ASP A 61 14.34 2.13 -3.27
CA ASP A 61 13.56 1.45 -2.24
C ASP A 61 12.08 1.40 -2.60
N ARG A 62 11.43 0.39 -2.02
CA ARG A 62 10.04 0.05 -2.29
C ARG A 62 9.30 0.06 -0.97
N ALA A 63 8.19 0.77 -0.94
CA ALA A 63 7.24 0.61 0.13
C ALA A 63 5.84 0.71 -0.41
N VAL A 64 4.93 0.19 0.38
CA VAL A 64 3.54 0.06 0.00
C VAL A 64 2.75 0.78 1.10
N PRO A 65 2.14 1.92 0.78
CA PRO A 65 1.35 2.64 1.77
C PRO A 65 0.11 1.80 2.12
N LYS A 66 -0.07 1.55 3.41
CA LYS A 66 -1.07 0.66 4.04
C LYS A 66 -0.72 -0.84 3.95
N PHE A 67 -1.01 -1.54 5.06
CA PHE A 67 -0.73 -2.96 5.38
C PHE A 67 -1.43 -4.00 4.47
N HIS A 68 -1.52 -3.77 3.16
CA HIS A 68 -2.11 -4.72 2.21
C HIS A 68 -1.11 -5.82 1.77
N LEU A 69 0.18 -5.63 2.07
CA LEU A 69 1.24 -6.63 2.01
C LEU A 69 1.86 -6.72 3.41
N ASN A 70 2.45 -7.86 3.74
CA ASN A 70 3.06 -8.09 5.05
C ASN A 70 4.16 -7.06 5.31
N ALA A 71 3.83 -6.08 6.16
CA ALA A 71 4.72 -5.15 6.86
C ALA A 71 5.94 -4.62 6.06
N HIS A 72 5.67 -3.83 5.03
CA HIS A 72 6.67 -2.88 4.52
C HIS A 72 6.36 -1.50 5.12
N GLY A 73 7.23 -1.04 6.03
CA GLY A 73 7.07 0.23 6.75
C GLY A 73 7.57 1.42 5.96
N VAL A 74 6.62 2.24 5.52
CA VAL A 74 6.73 3.70 5.45
C VAL A 74 5.48 4.21 6.18
N GLY A 75 5.49 5.43 6.70
CA GLY A 75 4.33 6.03 7.37
C GLY A 75 3.01 5.86 6.60
N HIS A 76 1.90 6.26 7.19
CA HIS A 76 0.55 6.19 6.60
C HIS A 76 0.34 7.18 5.43
N THR A 77 1.38 7.40 4.63
CA THR A 77 1.42 8.22 3.42
C THR A 77 0.27 7.83 2.49
N ASP A 78 -0.67 8.75 2.37
CA ASP A 78 -1.91 8.56 1.63
C ASP A 78 -1.65 8.73 0.12
N GLY A 79 -1.21 7.66 -0.54
CA GLY A 79 -0.96 7.60 -1.98
C GLY A 79 -2.22 7.71 -2.86
N GLU A 80 -3.42 7.72 -2.25
CA GLU A 80 -4.72 7.72 -2.96
C GLU A 80 -5.21 9.14 -3.31
N GLY A 81 -4.39 10.17 -3.06
CA GLY A 81 -4.75 11.56 -3.39
C GLY A 81 -5.13 11.74 -4.86
N ILE A 82 -4.43 11.06 -5.78
CA ILE A 82 -4.69 11.17 -7.22
C ILE A 82 -6.02 10.54 -7.64
N GLU A 83 -6.47 9.50 -6.95
CA GLU A 83 -7.70 8.76 -7.29
C GLU A 83 -8.95 9.45 -6.74
N ARG A 84 -8.88 10.00 -5.52
CA ARG A 84 -9.99 10.77 -4.94
C ARG A 84 -10.36 12.00 -5.76
N ASP A 85 -9.38 12.58 -6.43
CA ASP A 85 -9.60 13.73 -7.31
C ASP A 85 -10.26 13.35 -8.65
N TRP A 86 -10.27 12.07 -9.05
CA TRP A 86 -10.91 11.63 -10.30
C TRP A 86 -12.39 11.97 -10.35
N ALA A 87 -13.12 11.87 -9.23
CA ALA A 87 -14.53 12.25 -9.18
C ALA A 87 -14.74 13.72 -9.58
N SER A 88 -13.86 14.62 -9.11
CA SER A 88 -13.89 16.04 -9.44
C SER A 88 -13.47 16.28 -10.90
N VAL A 89 -12.44 15.57 -11.37
CA VAL A 89 -11.93 15.68 -12.74
C VAL A 89 -12.93 15.13 -13.77
N ASN A 90 -13.72 14.12 -13.43
CA ASN A 90 -14.78 13.58 -14.30
C ASN A 90 -15.84 14.63 -14.62
N GLY A 91 -16.20 15.47 -13.64
CA GLY A 91 -17.07 16.63 -13.87
C GLY A 91 -16.47 17.63 -14.85
N ALA A 92 -15.20 17.97 -14.68
CA ALA A 92 -14.46 18.88 -15.56
C ALA A 92 -14.29 18.31 -16.99
N ALA A 93 -14.04 17.01 -17.11
CA ALA A 93 -13.91 16.34 -18.40
C ALA A 93 -15.21 16.41 -19.20
N ARG A 94 -16.37 16.27 -18.54
CA ARG A 94 -17.68 16.36 -19.19
C ARG A 94 -18.02 17.78 -19.65
N SER A 95 -17.68 18.80 -18.87
CA SER A 95 -17.96 20.20 -19.24
C SER A 95 -17.04 20.73 -20.34
N THR A 96 -15.82 20.20 -20.44
CA THR A 96 -14.82 20.63 -21.44
C THR A 96 -14.85 19.80 -22.73
N LYS A 97 -15.73 18.80 -22.84
CA LYS A 97 -15.71 17.84 -23.96
C LYS A 97 -15.96 18.46 -25.34
N GLU A 98 -16.77 19.51 -25.42
CA GLU A 98 -17.11 20.21 -26.67
C GLU A 98 -16.16 21.38 -26.98
N MET A 99 -15.19 21.65 -26.10
CA MET A 99 -14.21 22.71 -26.32
C MET A 99 -13.18 22.27 -27.35
N GLY A 100 -12.69 23.23 -28.17
CA GLY A 100 -11.53 22.99 -29.02
C GLY A 100 -10.28 22.64 -28.19
N GLU A 101 -9.33 21.93 -28.79
CA GLU A 101 -8.18 21.32 -28.10
C GLU A 101 -7.40 22.30 -27.20
N GLY A 102 -7.03 23.47 -27.72
CA GLY A 102 -6.29 24.48 -26.94
C GLY A 102 -7.10 25.01 -25.76
N LEU A 103 -8.36 25.41 -25.99
CA LEU A 103 -9.22 25.92 -24.93
C LEU A 103 -9.51 24.85 -23.86
N ARG A 104 -9.68 23.60 -24.28
CA ARG A 104 -9.85 22.46 -23.37
C ARG A 104 -8.63 22.29 -22.48
N HIS A 105 -7.42 22.34 -23.05
CA HIS A 105 -6.17 22.22 -22.30
C HIS A 105 -6.07 23.33 -21.24
N ASP A 106 -6.28 24.58 -21.63
CA ASP A 106 -6.17 25.72 -20.71
C ASP A 106 -7.22 25.66 -19.60
N THR A 107 -8.47 25.32 -19.95
CA THR A 107 -9.55 25.17 -18.96
C THR A 107 -9.26 24.07 -17.94
N LEU A 108 -8.74 22.91 -18.37
CA LEU A 108 -8.37 21.84 -17.45
C LEU A 108 -7.19 22.25 -16.55
N ASN A 109 -6.21 22.98 -17.11
CA ASN A 109 -5.07 23.48 -16.35
C ASN A 109 -5.51 24.48 -15.26
N ASP A 110 -6.46 25.36 -15.55
CA ASP A 110 -7.04 26.29 -14.58
C ASP A 110 -7.78 25.55 -13.45
N ILE A 111 -8.56 24.52 -13.80
CA ILE A 111 -9.26 23.67 -12.82
C ILE A 111 -8.26 22.96 -11.90
N TRP A 112 -7.20 22.37 -12.45
CA TRP A 112 -6.15 21.74 -11.64
C TRP A 112 -5.36 22.77 -10.81
N GLY A 113 -5.14 23.98 -11.35
CA GLY A 113 -4.56 25.10 -10.63
C GLY A 113 -5.37 25.48 -9.40
N ASP A 114 -6.69 25.63 -9.54
CA ASP A 114 -7.61 25.88 -8.42
C ASP A 114 -7.60 24.72 -7.40
N MET A 115 -7.63 23.46 -7.87
CA MET A 115 -7.55 22.30 -6.99
C MET A 115 -6.26 22.30 -6.15
N ASN A 116 -5.11 22.56 -6.79
CA ASN A 116 -3.82 22.67 -6.12
C ASN A 116 -3.81 23.82 -5.10
N TYR A 117 -4.35 24.98 -5.47
CA TYR A 117 -4.44 26.13 -4.58
C TYR A 117 -5.33 25.83 -3.36
N ARG A 118 -6.53 25.26 -3.57
CA ARG A 118 -7.43 24.87 -2.48
C ARG A 118 -6.77 23.84 -1.56
N LYS A 119 -6.06 22.85 -2.12
CA LYS A 119 -5.32 21.86 -1.32
C LYS A 119 -4.27 22.54 -0.46
N PHE A 120 -3.46 23.42 -1.05
CA PHE A 120 -2.43 24.19 -0.35
C PHE A 120 -3.01 25.02 0.80
N ILE A 121 -4.08 25.79 0.56
CA ILE A 121 -4.75 26.56 1.63
C ILE A 121 -5.33 25.65 2.71
N ALA A 122 -5.94 24.52 2.32
CA ALA A 122 -6.54 23.59 3.26
C ALA A 122 -5.51 22.91 4.19
N MET A 123 -4.24 22.78 3.78
CA MET A 123 -3.17 22.20 4.60
C MET A 123 -3.09 22.89 5.97
N GLY A 124 -3.30 24.21 6.05
CA GLY A 124 -3.37 24.99 7.29
C GLY A 124 -4.21 24.35 8.39
N SER A 125 -5.39 23.85 8.01
CA SER A 125 -6.33 23.22 8.95
C SER A 125 -6.25 21.69 8.99
N LEU A 126 -5.71 21.05 7.95
CA LEU A 126 -5.68 19.60 7.80
C LEU A 126 -4.48 18.96 8.48
N LEU A 127 -3.27 19.52 8.31
CA LEU A 127 -2.05 18.93 8.87
C LEU A 127 -2.08 18.87 10.40
N PRO A 128 -2.54 19.89 11.15
CA PRO A 128 -2.66 19.79 12.61
C PRO A 128 -3.62 18.69 13.06
N LYS A 129 -4.75 18.51 12.36
CA LYS A 129 -5.72 17.45 12.68
C LYS A 129 -5.13 16.07 12.42
N LYS A 130 -4.38 15.92 11.32
CA LYS A 130 -3.65 14.68 11.02
C LYS A 130 -2.60 14.41 12.08
N LEU A 131 -1.80 15.41 12.45
CA LEU A 131 -0.76 15.27 13.48
C LEU A 131 -1.36 14.88 14.82
N GLN A 132 -2.45 15.53 15.25
CA GLN A 132 -3.14 15.17 16.48
C GLN A 132 -3.65 13.72 16.45
N ASN A 133 -4.25 13.29 15.34
CA ASN A 133 -4.69 11.91 15.19
C ASN A 133 -3.51 10.93 15.22
N ALA A 134 -2.39 11.28 14.56
CA ALA A 134 -1.20 10.45 14.54
C ALA A 134 -0.57 10.31 15.93
N ILE A 135 -0.52 11.38 16.72
CA ILE A 135 -0.06 11.34 18.12
C ILE A 135 -0.95 10.40 18.95
N ILE A 136 -2.27 10.55 18.88
CA ILE A 136 -3.22 9.70 19.61
C ILE A 136 -3.05 8.22 19.22
N GLN A 137 -2.88 7.93 17.93
CA GLN A 137 -2.66 6.56 17.48
C GLN A 137 -1.28 6.03 17.88
N CYS A 138 -0.24 6.85 17.85
CA CYS A 138 1.10 6.49 18.30
C CYS A 138 1.07 6.08 19.78
N GLU A 139 0.48 6.90 20.65
CA GLU A 139 0.30 6.58 22.08
C GLU A 139 -0.45 5.26 22.28
N LYS A 140 -1.57 5.08 21.56
CA LYS A 140 -2.38 3.86 21.65
C LYS A 140 -1.61 2.61 21.23
N HIS A 141 -0.87 2.65 20.13
CA HIS A 141 -0.13 1.48 19.65
C HIS A 141 1.14 1.22 20.50
N ASN A 142 1.76 2.26 21.08
CA ASN A 142 2.80 2.11 22.09
C ASN A 142 2.28 1.31 23.30
N GLU A 143 1.16 1.74 23.89
CA GLU A 143 0.54 1.07 25.04
C GLU A 143 0.17 -0.39 24.71
N GLN A 144 -0.47 -0.62 23.55
CA GLN A 144 -0.83 -1.96 23.12
C GLN A 144 0.40 -2.87 22.93
N HIS A 145 1.48 -2.36 22.34
CA HIS A 145 2.70 -3.11 22.14
C HIS A 145 3.42 -3.41 23.47
N GLU A 146 3.41 -2.47 24.42
CA GLU A 146 3.96 -2.68 25.77
C GLU A 146 3.20 -3.75 26.55
N ILE A 147 1.86 -3.69 26.55
CA ILE A 147 1.00 -4.73 27.15
C ILE A 147 1.30 -6.09 26.53
N PHE A 148 1.41 -6.15 25.19
CA PHE A 148 1.74 -7.38 24.48
C PHE A 148 3.13 -7.89 24.88
N CYS A 149 4.15 -7.03 24.93
CA CYS A 149 5.50 -7.38 25.35
C CYS A 149 5.57 -7.89 26.79
N GLY A 150 4.70 -7.41 27.68
CA GLY A 150 4.58 -7.89 29.06
C GLY A 150 4.02 -9.31 29.17
N ALA A 151 3.27 -9.77 28.17
CA ALA A 151 2.70 -11.11 28.11
C ALA A 151 3.63 -12.15 27.45
N ILE A 152 4.75 -11.72 26.86
CA ILE A 152 5.66 -12.57 26.08
C ILE A 152 7.03 -12.72 26.79
N PRO A 153 7.60 -13.93 26.88
CA PRO A 153 8.95 -14.15 27.42
C PRO A 153 10.03 -13.34 26.69
N ASP A 154 11.04 -12.88 27.44
CA ASP A 154 12.15 -12.09 26.88
C ASP A 154 12.94 -12.84 25.80
N THR A 155 13.11 -14.16 25.95
CA THR A 155 13.77 -15.03 24.96
C THR A 155 13.13 -14.90 23.58
N ASN A 156 11.80 -14.96 23.53
CA ASN A 156 11.03 -14.89 22.29
C ASN A 156 11.14 -13.49 21.66
N LYS A 157 11.10 -12.43 22.47
CA LYS A 157 11.24 -11.05 21.98
C LYS A 157 12.59 -10.84 21.31
N VAL A 158 13.67 -11.35 21.91
CA VAL A 158 15.03 -11.25 21.33
C VAL A 158 15.13 -12.04 20.02
N GLU A 159 14.61 -13.27 20.00
CA GLU A 159 14.57 -14.11 18.80
C GLU A 159 13.80 -13.43 17.65
N TRP A 160 12.59 -12.95 17.92
CA TRP A 160 11.73 -12.33 16.91
C TRP A 160 12.28 -10.99 16.43
N THR A 161 12.90 -10.19 17.31
CA THR A 161 13.60 -8.96 16.92
C THR A 161 14.76 -9.28 15.98
N THR A 162 15.54 -10.31 16.29
CA THR A 162 16.67 -10.75 15.44
C THR A 162 16.17 -11.19 14.07
N MET A 163 15.09 -11.98 14.04
CA MET A 163 14.47 -12.43 12.79
C MET A 163 13.96 -11.26 11.93
N ILE A 164 13.33 -10.25 12.55
CA ILE A 164 12.91 -9.03 11.84
C ILE A 164 14.12 -8.31 11.25
N ASN A 165 15.17 -8.08 12.04
CA ASN A 165 16.37 -7.39 11.57
C ASN A 165 17.07 -8.13 10.42
N GLU A 166 17.17 -9.46 10.52
CA GLU A 166 17.74 -10.29 9.44
C GLU A 166 16.91 -10.20 8.16
N TRP A 167 15.57 -10.24 8.27
CA TRP A 167 14.66 -10.12 7.13
C TRP A 167 14.59 -8.69 6.56
N GLU A 168 14.76 -7.67 7.39
CA GLU A 168 14.84 -6.28 6.95
C GLU A 168 16.11 -6.02 6.13
N ASN A 169 17.24 -6.61 6.53
CA ASN A 169 18.51 -6.52 5.81
C ASN A 169 18.55 -7.43 4.56
N ASP A 170 17.98 -8.63 4.64
CA ASP A 170 17.99 -9.62 3.57
C ASP A 170 16.61 -10.24 3.37
N LYS A 171 15.92 -9.81 2.31
CA LYS A 171 14.57 -10.28 1.95
C LYS A 171 14.53 -11.73 1.45
N SER A 172 15.68 -12.41 1.32
CA SER A 172 15.73 -13.86 1.05
C SER A 172 15.52 -14.70 2.31
N LYS A 173 15.64 -14.10 3.50
CA LYS A 173 15.41 -14.75 4.79
C LYS A 173 13.91 -15.05 5.00
N PRO A 174 13.57 -15.97 5.92
CA PRO A 174 12.17 -16.26 6.26
C PRO A 174 11.43 -14.99 6.72
N ASP A 175 10.20 -14.81 6.25
CA ASP A 175 9.37 -13.64 6.57
C ASP A 175 8.77 -13.79 7.98
N PRO A 176 9.11 -12.91 8.95
CA PRO A 176 8.61 -12.99 10.31
C PRO A 176 7.09 -12.72 10.42
N TYR A 177 6.49 -12.09 9.39
CA TYR A 177 5.09 -11.73 9.32
C TYR A 177 4.20 -12.81 8.67
N VAL A 178 4.81 -13.88 8.15
CA VAL A 178 4.11 -15.02 7.56
C VAL A 178 4.15 -16.20 8.53
N ILE A 179 3.01 -16.87 8.70
CA ILE A 179 3.01 -18.22 9.25
C ILE A 179 3.35 -19.13 8.08
N GLU A 180 4.54 -19.75 8.10
CA GLU A 180 4.89 -20.80 7.14
C GLU A 180 3.97 -22.00 7.42
N THR A 181 2.83 -22.02 6.76
CA THR A 181 1.84 -23.08 6.94
C THR A 181 2.33 -24.35 6.26
N ILE A 182 2.77 -25.31 7.08
CA ILE A 182 2.88 -26.70 6.65
C ILE A 182 1.47 -27.31 6.70
N PHE A 183 0.56 -26.86 5.83
CA PHE A 183 -0.64 -27.64 5.56
C PHE A 183 -0.37 -28.56 4.38
N GLN A 184 -0.51 -29.87 4.59
CA GLN A 184 -0.75 -30.76 3.46
C GLN A 184 -2.01 -30.25 2.76
N SER A 185 -1.92 -29.90 1.48
CA SER A 185 -3.11 -29.52 0.71
C SER A 185 -4.15 -30.65 0.78
N GLN A 186 -5.44 -30.33 0.65
CA GLN A 186 -6.48 -31.36 0.57
C GLN A 186 -6.17 -32.40 -0.52
N ALA A 187 -5.52 -31.98 -1.62
CA ALA A 187 -5.04 -32.87 -2.66
C ALA A 187 -3.90 -33.79 -2.19
N ALA A 188 -2.96 -33.28 -1.39
CA ALA A 188 -1.89 -34.07 -0.78
C ALA A 188 -2.43 -35.11 0.23
N ILE A 189 -3.40 -34.72 1.08
CA ILE A 189 -4.07 -35.65 2.01
C ILE A 189 -4.86 -36.71 1.23
N ARG A 190 -5.60 -36.31 0.17
CA ARG A 190 -6.30 -37.24 -0.72
C ARG A 190 -5.32 -38.24 -1.35
N LEU A 191 -4.16 -37.77 -1.83
CA LEU A 191 -3.13 -38.64 -2.41
C LEU A 191 -2.59 -39.65 -1.40
N GLU A 192 -2.33 -39.22 -0.17
CA GLU A 192 -1.87 -40.09 0.92
C GLU A 192 -2.91 -41.17 1.29
N LEU A 193 -4.18 -40.78 1.41
CA LEU A 193 -5.27 -41.70 1.71
C LEU A 193 -5.49 -42.73 0.58
N VAL A 194 -5.45 -42.30 -0.68
CA VAL A 194 -5.55 -43.20 -1.84
C VAL A 194 -4.36 -44.17 -1.89
N ALA A 195 -3.15 -43.69 -1.60
CA ALA A 195 -1.96 -44.54 -1.53
C ALA A 195 -2.06 -45.60 -0.41
N ALA A 196 -2.59 -45.24 0.76
CA ALA A 196 -2.81 -46.17 1.86
C ALA A 196 -3.92 -47.21 1.55
N GLU A 197 -5.00 -46.80 0.89
CA GLU A 197 -6.04 -47.70 0.40
C GLU A 197 -5.49 -48.68 -0.67
N HIS A 198 -4.68 -48.20 -1.61
CA HIS A 198 -4.01 -49.08 -2.60
C HIS A 198 -3.01 -50.06 -1.96
N ALA A 199 -2.33 -49.67 -0.88
CA ALA A 199 -1.36 -50.53 -0.19
C ALA A 199 -2.03 -51.62 0.66
N SER A 200 -3.29 -51.42 1.08
CA SER A 200 -4.06 -52.37 1.90
C SER A 200 -4.87 -53.38 1.10
N LEU A 201 -5.17 -53.07 -0.16
CA LEU A 201 -5.81 -53.99 -1.10
C LEU A 201 -4.74 -54.89 -1.74
N GLY A 202 -4.76 -56.19 -1.40
CA GLY A 202 -3.95 -57.17 -2.12
C GLY A 202 -4.32 -57.21 -3.60
N ILE A 203 -3.36 -57.60 -4.46
CA ILE A 203 -3.40 -57.58 -5.95
C ILE A 203 -4.67 -58.20 -6.59
N ASN A 204 -5.54 -58.88 -5.83
CA ASN A 204 -6.64 -59.68 -6.36
C ASN A 204 -8.05 -59.34 -5.85
N GLU A 205 -8.25 -58.24 -5.13
CA GLU A 205 -9.60 -57.75 -4.75
C GLU A 205 -9.89 -56.40 -5.42
N MET A 206 -9.93 -56.41 -6.75
CA MET A 206 -10.65 -55.39 -7.53
C MET A 206 -12.13 -55.78 -7.59
N GLU A 207 -12.80 -55.83 -6.44
CA GLU A 207 -14.25 -56.02 -6.42
C GLU A 207 -14.95 -54.69 -6.73
N LEU A 208 -15.63 -54.68 -7.87
CA LEU A 208 -16.46 -53.59 -8.36
C LEU A 208 -17.58 -53.25 -7.36
N MET A 209 -17.88 -51.95 -7.27
CA MET A 209 -19.16 -51.35 -6.85
C MET A 209 -19.28 -50.76 -5.43
N GLN A 210 -18.20 -50.35 -4.75
CA GLN A 210 -18.32 -49.40 -3.62
C GLN A 210 -17.21 -48.33 -3.68
N PRO A 211 -17.52 -47.03 -3.52
CA PRO A 211 -16.51 -46.00 -3.39
C PRO A 211 -15.68 -46.25 -2.13
N SER A 212 -14.36 -46.03 -2.18
CA SER A 212 -13.51 -46.15 -1.00
C SER A 212 -13.95 -45.17 0.09
N PRO A 213 -13.69 -45.45 1.38
CA PRO A 213 -14.05 -44.54 2.46
C PRO A 213 -13.52 -43.11 2.24
N SER A 214 -12.29 -42.96 1.72
CA SER A 214 -11.71 -41.65 1.39
C SER A 214 -12.45 -40.95 0.24
N ALA A 215 -12.86 -41.70 -0.79
CA ALA A 215 -13.64 -41.19 -1.91
C ALA A 215 -15.07 -40.80 -1.47
N PHE A 216 -15.68 -41.56 -0.57
CA PHE A 216 -16.99 -41.26 0.00
C PHE A 216 -16.97 -39.97 0.81
N ILE A 217 -16.00 -39.81 1.72
CA ILE A 217 -15.85 -38.58 2.52
C ILE A 217 -15.55 -37.39 1.61
N SER A 218 -14.65 -37.55 0.64
CA SER A 218 -14.33 -36.48 -0.33
C SER A 218 -15.55 -36.04 -1.12
N SER A 219 -16.34 -36.98 -1.62
CA SER A 219 -17.58 -36.68 -2.34
C SER A 219 -18.61 -36.00 -1.44
N GLY A 220 -18.70 -36.38 -0.16
CA GLY A 220 -19.58 -35.74 0.81
C GLY A 220 -19.21 -34.28 1.07
N LEU A 221 -17.91 -33.98 1.21
CA LEU A 221 -17.41 -32.61 1.36
C LEU A 221 -17.67 -31.76 0.12
N ASP A 222 -17.43 -32.30 -1.09
CA ASP A 222 -17.71 -31.60 -2.35
C ASP A 222 -19.22 -31.24 -2.47
N ILE A 223 -20.11 -32.16 -2.04
CA ILE A 223 -21.57 -31.92 -2.03
C ILE A 223 -21.94 -30.84 -1.02
N GLU A 224 -21.36 -30.88 0.19
CA GLU A 224 -21.62 -29.88 1.23
C GLU A 224 -21.15 -28.48 0.80
N GLU A 225 -19.99 -28.38 0.14
CA GLU A 225 -19.48 -27.13 -0.40
C GLU A 225 -20.41 -26.57 -1.48
N ALA A 226 -20.85 -27.41 -2.43
CA ALA A 226 -21.82 -27.01 -3.45
C ALA A 226 -23.17 -26.56 -2.85
N GLN A 227 -23.66 -27.25 -1.82
CA GLN A 227 -24.89 -26.88 -1.10
C GLN A 227 -24.74 -25.55 -0.34
N ARG A 228 -23.61 -25.32 0.33
CA ARG A 228 -23.32 -24.05 1.02
C ARG A 228 -23.21 -22.89 0.04
N GLY A 229 -22.48 -23.09 -1.07
CA GLY A 229 -22.37 -22.10 -2.15
C GLY A 229 -23.74 -21.74 -2.71
N LEU A 230 -24.56 -22.74 -3.01
CA LEU A 230 -25.95 -22.54 -3.45
C LEU A 230 -26.78 -21.76 -2.42
N SER A 231 -26.74 -22.16 -1.15
CA SER A 231 -27.48 -21.49 -0.09
C SER A 231 -27.04 -20.03 0.09
N PHE A 232 -25.74 -19.75 -0.03
CA PHE A 232 -25.19 -18.41 0.07
C PHE A 232 -25.67 -17.51 -1.08
N GLU A 233 -25.53 -17.98 -2.32
CA GLU A 233 -25.96 -17.23 -3.50
C GLU A 233 -27.48 -17.00 -3.52
N VAL A 234 -28.28 -18.01 -3.15
CA VAL A 234 -29.74 -17.87 -3.02
C VAL A 234 -30.11 -16.85 -1.96
N HIS A 235 -29.40 -16.80 -0.82
CA HIS A 235 -29.64 -15.80 0.22
C HIS A 235 -29.20 -14.39 -0.21
N LYS A 236 -28.26 -14.27 -1.15
CA LYS A 236 -27.82 -13.00 -1.75
C LYS A 236 -28.83 -12.47 -2.77
N LEU A 237 -29.68 -13.34 -3.34
CA LEU A 237 -30.70 -12.93 -4.29
C LEU A 237 -31.71 -11.95 -3.67
N LYS A 238 -31.85 -10.78 -4.30
CA LYS A 238 -32.87 -9.76 -4.01
C LYS A 238 -33.76 -9.57 -5.24
N SER A 239 -34.81 -8.77 -5.12
CA SER A 239 -35.75 -8.50 -6.23
C SER A 239 -35.10 -7.89 -7.49
N LEU A 240 -33.88 -7.36 -7.39
CA LEU A 240 -33.10 -6.75 -8.48
C LEU A 240 -31.72 -7.42 -8.66
N SER A 241 -31.62 -8.74 -8.46
CA SER A 241 -30.34 -9.44 -8.64
C SER A 241 -29.85 -9.48 -10.08
N THR A 242 -28.52 -9.34 -10.24
CA THR A 242 -27.83 -9.34 -11.53
C THR A 242 -27.89 -10.72 -12.18
N ASP A 243 -27.73 -10.77 -13.51
CA ASP A 243 -27.77 -12.04 -14.24
C ASP A 243 -26.59 -12.95 -13.88
N THR A 244 -25.45 -12.36 -13.49
CA THR A 244 -24.30 -13.09 -12.91
C THR A 244 -24.66 -13.81 -11.61
N GLN A 245 -25.41 -13.17 -10.71
CA GLN A 245 -25.84 -13.79 -9.46
C GLN A 245 -26.79 -14.97 -9.72
N LYS A 246 -27.69 -14.85 -10.70
CA LYS A 246 -28.59 -15.94 -11.10
C LYS A 246 -27.82 -17.10 -11.74
N ALA A 247 -26.82 -16.80 -12.58
CA ALA A 247 -25.97 -17.83 -13.20
C ALA A 247 -25.15 -18.63 -12.18
N ASN A 248 -24.63 -17.97 -11.13
CA ASN A 248 -23.91 -18.65 -10.05
C ASN A 248 -24.80 -19.65 -9.30
N VAL A 249 -26.06 -19.28 -9.03
CA VAL A 249 -27.05 -20.19 -8.41
C VAL A 249 -27.26 -21.44 -9.27
N GLU A 250 -27.41 -21.28 -10.58
CA GLU A 250 -27.57 -22.41 -11.50
C GLU A 250 -26.31 -23.29 -11.56
N HIS A 251 -25.12 -22.69 -11.55
CA HIS A 251 -23.84 -23.41 -11.53
C HIS A 251 -23.68 -24.28 -10.27
N TYR A 252 -23.90 -23.72 -9.07
CA TYR A 252 -23.83 -24.48 -7.82
C TYR A 252 -24.92 -25.56 -7.73
N ALA A 253 -26.13 -25.27 -8.23
CA ALA A 253 -27.20 -26.26 -8.31
C ALA A 253 -26.81 -27.43 -9.23
N ARG A 254 -26.28 -27.16 -10.43
CA ARG A 254 -25.79 -28.20 -11.36
C ARG A 254 -24.70 -29.06 -10.72
N ALA A 255 -23.72 -28.46 -10.06
CA ALA A 255 -22.63 -29.18 -9.41
C ALA A 255 -23.13 -30.15 -8.32
N ALA A 256 -24.07 -29.70 -7.48
CA ALA A 256 -24.69 -30.54 -6.46
C ALA A 256 -25.52 -31.68 -7.07
N TYR A 257 -26.35 -31.39 -8.08
CA TYR A 257 -27.18 -32.40 -8.75
C TYR A 257 -26.35 -33.46 -9.49
N LEU A 258 -25.28 -33.06 -10.16
CA LEU A 258 -24.38 -33.98 -10.87
C LEU A 258 -23.74 -34.98 -9.92
N LYS A 259 -23.37 -34.56 -8.71
CA LYS A 259 -22.77 -35.42 -7.68
C LYS A 259 -23.78 -36.33 -6.99
N LEU A 260 -25.03 -35.87 -6.82
CA LEU A 260 -26.09 -36.62 -6.12
C LEU A 260 -26.84 -37.61 -7.01
N GLN A 261 -27.16 -37.23 -8.25
CA GLN A 261 -28.00 -38.03 -9.15
C GLN A 261 -27.26 -38.52 -10.39
N GLY A 262 -26.03 -38.06 -10.63
CA GLY A 262 -25.31 -38.35 -11.86
C GLY A 262 -25.91 -37.62 -13.07
N SER A 263 -25.43 -37.96 -14.26
CA SER A 263 -25.94 -37.39 -15.50
C SER A 263 -27.38 -37.84 -15.79
N GLY A 264 -28.22 -36.93 -16.28
CA GLY A 264 -29.63 -37.23 -16.47
C GLY A 264 -30.43 -36.15 -17.21
N ALA A 265 -31.73 -36.37 -17.34
CA ALA A 265 -32.62 -35.46 -18.07
C ALA A 265 -32.70 -34.04 -17.46
N TRP A 266 -32.31 -33.88 -16.21
CA TRP A 266 -32.23 -32.59 -15.52
C TRP A 266 -31.16 -31.66 -16.12
N GLU A 267 -30.14 -32.19 -16.80
CA GLU A 267 -29.10 -31.39 -17.46
C GLU A 267 -29.62 -30.53 -18.61
N GLN A 268 -30.82 -30.83 -19.12
CA GLN A 268 -31.52 -29.99 -20.11
C GLN A 268 -32.09 -28.70 -19.50
N HIS A 269 -32.24 -28.66 -18.18
CA HIS A 269 -32.81 -27.53 -17.45
C HIS A 269 -31.74 -26.73 -16.71
N LEU A 270 -30.72 -27.39 -16.17
CA LEU A 270 -29.53 -26.76 -15.62
C LEU A 270 -28.36 -27.05 -16.55
N CYS A 271 -28.12 -26.20 -17.54
CA CYS A 271 -27.11 -26.42 -18.57
C CYS A 271 -25.68 -26.23 -18.05
N GLU A 272 -24.70 -26.84 -18.73
CA GLU A 272 -23.29 -26.57 -18.47
C GLU A 272 -22.93 -25.17 -18.99
N LEU A 273 -22.40 -24.33 -18.11
CA LEU A 273 -21.82 -23.05 -18.51
C LEU A 273 -20.44 -23.33 -19.11
N LYS A 274 -20.33 -23.26 -20.44
CA LYS A 274 -19.04 -23.48 -21.12
C LYS A 274 -18.19 -22.23 -21.02
N GLN A 275 -16.89 -22.40 -21.12
CA GLN A 275 -15.93 -21.28 -21.14
C GLN A 275 -16.26 -20.26 -22.23
N ASP A 276 -16.79 -20.71 -23.37
CA ASP A 276 -17.19 -19.87 -24.50
C ASP A 276 -18.48 -19.06 -24.24
N ASP A 277 -19.30 -19.46 -23.25
CA ASP A 277 -20.50 -18.74 -22.82
C ASP A 277 -20.15 -17.55 -21.89
N ILE A 278 -18.90 -17.50 -21.40
CA ILE A 278 -18.39 -16.43 -20.55
C ILE A 278 -17.92 -15.27 -21.43
N HIS A 279 -18.81 -14.31 -21.67
CA HIS A 279 -18.46 -13.05 -22.32
C HIS A 279 -18.34 -11.91 -21.29
N PRO A 280 -17.39 -10.99 -21.44
CA PRO A 280 -17.31 -9.81 -20.58
C PRO A 280 -18.58 -8.96 -20.76
N MET A 281 -19.34 -8.76 -19.68
CA MET A 281 -20.41 -7.76 -19.66
C MET A 281 -19.82 -6.36 -19.53
N VAL A 282 -20.39 -5.42 -20.28
CA VAL A 282 -20.11 -3.97 -20.21
C VAL A 282 -20.44 -3.43 -18.82
N ASP A 283 -19.56 -2.55 -18.34
CA ASP A 283 -19.48 -2.03 -16.98
C ASP A 283 -20.80 -1.59 -16.34
N HIS A 284 -21.12 -2.22 -15.20
CA HIS A 284 -21.63 -1.52 -14.04
C HIS A 284 -20.83 -1.99 -12.83
N GLU A 285 -20.12 -1.04 -12.21
CA GLU A 285 -19.23 -1.21 -11.06
C GLU A 285 -19.95 -1.93 -9.90
N GLU A 286 -19.62 -3.20 -9.68
CA GLU A 286 -19.89 -3.89 -8.42
C GLU A 286 -18.59 -3.86 -7.58
N GLU A 287 -18.69 -3.32 -6.35
CA GLU A 287 -17.61 -3.32 -5.37
C GLU A 287 -17.17 -4.74 -5.00
N PRO A 288 -15.87 -5.00 -4.80
CA PRO A 288 -15.40 -6.29 -4.31
C PRO A 288 -15.76 -6.48 -2.82
N ASP A 289 -16.66 -7.43 -2.57
CA ASP A 289 -17.05 -7.90 -1.25
C ASP A 289 -15.85 -8.51 -0.51
N LYS A 290 -15.33 -7.77 0.47
CA LYS A 290 -14.26 -8.20 1.38
C LYS A 290 -14.83 -9.11 2.48
N THR A 291 -15.23 -10.33 2.14
CA THR A 291 -15.54 -11.35 3.17
C THR A 291 -15.08 -12.76 2.79
N ALA A 292 -13.77 -12.95 2.61
CA ALA A 292 -13.14 -14.25 2.81
C ALA A 292 -12.53 -14.31 4.22
N ARG A 293 -13.39 -14.37 5.26
CA ARG A 293 -12.96 -14.89 6.57
C ARG A 293 -13.07 -16.40 6.51
N GLN A 294 -11.94 -17.04 6.19
CA GLN A 294 -11.81 -18.48 6.23
C GLN A 294 -11.84 -18.92 7.69
N ASN A 295 -13.02 -19.33 8.17
CA ASN A 295 -13.17 -19.96 9.47
C ASN A 295 -12.52 -21.34 9.42
N HIS A 296 -11.35 -21.49 10.05
CA HIS A 296 -10.69 -22.79 10.21
C HIS A 296 -10.98 -23.38 11.59
N ARG A 297 -11.29 -24.69 11.61
CA ARG A 297 -11.28 -25.53 12.82
C ARG A 297 -9.85 -26.04 13.04
N LEU A 298 -9.40 -25.98 14.28
CA LEU A 298 -8.03 -26.33 14.71
C LEU A 298 -7.91 -27.85 14.96
N GLY A 299 -6.78 -28.42 14.53
CA GLY A 299 -6.31 -29.78 14.83
C GLY A 299 -5.11 -29.78 15.80
N PRO A 300 -4.56 -30.96 16.15
CA PRO A 300 -3.81 -31.18 17.40
C PRO A 300 -2.30 -30.82 17.36
N HIS A 301 -1.87 -29.78 16.63
CA HIS A 301 -0.47 -29.30 16.59
C HIS A 301 -0.30 -27.93 17.28
N GLU A 302 -0.87 -27.80 18.49
CA GLU A 302 -1.18 -26.52 19.13
C GLU A 302 0.03 -25.65 19.54
N ASN A 303 1.23 -26.19 19.75
CA ASN A 303 2.34 -25.41 20.34
C ASN A 303 3.20 -24.60 19.34
N GLU A 304 3.58 -25.17 18.19
CA GLU A 304 4.40 -24.47 17.19
C GLU A 304 3.59 -23.48 16.36
N GLU A 305 2.33 -23.82 16.06
CA GLU A 305 1.40 -22.93 15.36
C GLU A 305 1.04 -21.72 16.23
N MET A 306 0.77 -21.93 17.53
CA MET A 306 0.54 -20.84 18.47
C MET A 306 1.77 -19.94 18.62
N HIS A 307 2.98 -20.52 18.69
CA HIS A 307 4.22 -19.74 18.75
C HIS A 307 4.43 -18.88 17.50
N SER A 308 4.18 -19.44 16.32
CA SER A 308 4.27 -18.74 15.04
C SER A 308 3.21 -17.64 14.90
N ALA A 309 1.98 -17.89 15.35
CA ALA A 309 0.92 -16.89 15.38
C ALA A 309 1.25 -15.73 16.34
N LEU A 310 1.78 -16.05 17.52
CA LEU A 310 2.22 -15.03 18.49
C LEU A 310 3.37 -14.18 17.95
N ARG A 311 4.34 -14.79 17.25
CA ARG A 311 5.41 -14.06 16.56
C ARG A 311 4.85 -13.06 15.57
N VAL A 312 3.94 -13.50 14.69
CA VAL A 312 3.35 -12.66 13.65
C VAL A 312 2.59 -11.49 14.25
N GLU A 313 1.77 -11.71 15.28
CA GLU A 313 1.02 -10.65 15.94
C GLU A 313 1.94 -9.69 16.72
N TRP A 314 2.99 -10.21 17.36
CA TRP A 314 4.01 -9.37 18.00
C TRP A 314 4.73 -8.49 16.98
N ALA A 315 5.18 -9.07 15.86
CA ALA A 315 5.88 -8.36 14.79
C ALA A 315 4.98 -7.27 14.17
N LYS A 316 3.69 -7.56 13.93
CA LYS A 316 2.72 -6.55 13.46
C LYS A 316 2.53 -5.42 14.46
N SER A 317 2.41 -5.74 15.75
CA SER A 317 2.27 -4.71 16.79
C SER A 317 3.48 -3.77 16.86
N LEU A 318 4.69 -4.32 16.71
CA LEU A 318 5.93 -3.55 16.64
C LEU A 318 5.97 -2.68 15.37
N ALA A 319 5.57 -3.22 14.23
CA ALA A 319 5.49 -2.48 12.97
C ALA A 319 4.50 -1.31 13.06
N TRP A 320 3.30 -1.49 13.62
CA TRP A 320 2.35 -0.40 13.83
C TRP A 320 2.89 0.67 14.77
N LYS A 321 3.56 0.26 15.85
CA LYS A 321 4.24 1.18 16.78
C LYS A 321 5.21 2.09 16.03
N HIS A 322 6.11 1.51 15.23
CA HIS A 322 7.10 2.26 14.46
C HIS A 322 6.45 3.13 13.38
N GLN A 323 5.45 2.62 12.66
CA GLN A 323 4.76 3.37 11.59
C GLN A 323 4.06 4.64 12.11
N TRP A 324 3.39 4.58 13.26
CA TRP A 324 2.76 5.77 13.83
C TRP A 324 3.78 6.78 14.38
N ALA A 325 4.89 6.30 14.92
CA ALA A 325 6.00 7.19 15.29
C ALA A 325 6.59 7.90 14.06
N GLU A 326 6.78 7.17 12.96
CA GLU A 326 7.22 7.71 11.68
C GLU A 326 6.21 8.73 11.10
N GLU A 327 4.91 8.42 11.13
CA GLU A 327 3.85 9.31 10.65
C GLU A 327 3.84 10.65 11.40
N VAL A 328 4.06 10.63 12.72
CA VAL A 328 4.18 11.87 13.52
C VAL A 328 5.36 12.70 13.03
N ALA A 329 6.52 12.09 12.83
CA ALA A 329 7.72 12.77 12.32
C ALA A 329 7.50 13.32 10.91
N ILE A 330 6.89 12.54 10.01
CA ILE A 330 6.58 12.96 8.63
C ILE A 330 5.64 14.18 8.65
N LEU A 331 4.57 14.15 9.45
CA LEU A 331 3.61 15.26 9.50
C LEU A 331 4.23 16.54 10.06
N GLN A 332 5.11 16.43 11.05
CA GLN A 332 5.86 17.58 11.56
C GLN A 332 6.77 18.18 10.48
N GLU A 333 7.49 17.33 9.74
CA GLU A 333 8.35 17.78 8.65
C GLU A 333 7.54 18.35 7.48
N GLU A 334 6.40 17.75 7.11
CA GLU A 334 5.49 18.30 6.09
C GLU A 334 5.03 19.70 6.48
N MET A 335 4.68 19.93 7.76
CA MET A 335 4.31 21.26 8.25
C MET A 335 5.47 22.26 8.12
N HIS A 336 6.70 21.86 8.43
CA HIS A 336 7.88 22.72 8.23
C HIS A 336 8.10 23.03 6.74
N GLN A 337 8.03 22.01 5.89
CA GLN A 337 8.23 22.14 4.44
C GLN A 337 7.16 23.01 3.77
N VAL A 338 5.90 22.94 4.20
CA VAL A 338 4.84 23.81 3.67
C VAL A 338 5.11 25.28 3.98
N VAL A 339 5.61 25.60 5.18
CA VAL A 339 6.04 26.97 5.51
C VAL A 339 7.24 27.39 4.67
N ALA A 340 8.26 26.54 4.57
CA ALA A 340 9.47 26.81 3.79
C ALA A 340 9.15 27.05 2.31
N TYR A 341 8.32 26.18 1.71
CA TYR A 341 7.81 26.33 0.35
C TYR A 341 7.05 27.64 0.17
N SER A 342 6.19 28.02 1.13
CA SER A 342 5.44 29.27 1.06
C SER A 342 6.38 30.48 1.03
N LYS A 343 7.40 30.52 1.89
CA LYS A 343 8.41 31.58 1.91
C LYS A 343 9.21 31.62 0.60
N TRP A 344 9.72 30.46 0.16
CA TRP A 344 10.45 30.34 -1.10
C TRP A 344 9.60 30.81 -2.29
N ARG A 345 8.33 30.40 -2.36
CA ARG A 345 7.44 30.74 -3.45
C ARG A 345 7.13 32.23 -3.50
N ALA A 346 7.05 32.88 -2.34
CA ALA A 346 6.92 34.34 -2.26
C ALA A 346 8.15 35.05 -2.86
N THR A 347 9.37 34.66 -2.45
CA THR A 347 10.61 35.21 -3.01
C THR A 347 10.71 34.95 -4.51
N TRP A 348 10.34 33.75 -4.97
CA TRP A 348 10.31 33.43 -6.39
C TRP A 348 9.40 34.38 -7.19
N TRP A 349 8.22 34.74 -6.64
CA TRP A 349 7.33 35.72 -7.26
C TRP A 349 7.94 37.13 -7.29
N GLU A 350 8.66 37.55 -6.26
CA GLU A 350 9.37 38.83 -6.25
C GLU A 350 10.45 38.89 -7.33
N GLU A 351 11.16 37.79 -7.55
CA GLU A 351 12.13 37.67 -8.64
C GLU A 351 11.49 37.78 -10.03
N GLN A 352 10.24 37.29 -10.19
CA GLN A 352 9.53 37.37 -11.47
C GLN A 352 9.17 38.80 -11.90
N VAL A 353 9.12 39.76 -10.97
CA VAL A 353 8.77 41.16 -11.25
C VAL A 353 9.64 41.77 -12.34
N ASN A 354 10.93 41.42 -12.37
CA ASN A 354 11.90 41.98 -13.32
C ASN A 354 12.36 40.98 -14.40
N ALA A 355 11.77 39.79 -14.46
CA ALA A 355 12.21 38.74 -15.36
C ALA A 355 11.92 39.04 -16.85
N HIS A 356 10.92 39.89 -17.13
CA HIS A 356 10.50 40.20 -18.50
C HIS A 356 10.90 41.64 -18.87
N VAL A 357 11.80 41.78 -19.84
CA VAL A 357 12.31 43.07 -20.34
C VAL A 357 11.70 43.38 -21.72
N GLY A 358 11.48 44.66 -22.01
CA GLY A 358 11.04 45.11 -23.35
C GLY A 358 9.52 45.05 -23.59
N LEU A 359 8.73 44.90 -22.53
CA LEU A 359 7.27 44.97 -22.60
C LEU A 359 6.77 46.42 -22.53
N ALA A 360 5.53 46.64 -22.99
CA ALA A 360 4.85 47.91 -22.82
C ALA A 360 4.68 48.25 -21.31
N LEU A 361 4.70 49.54 -20.98
CA LEU A 361 4.73 50.01 -19.58
C LEU A 361 3.51 49.54 -18.77
N ASP A 362 2.33 49.53 -19.38
CA ASP A 362 1.07 49.06 -18.80
C ASP A 362 1.11 47.57 -18.46
N LEU A 363 1.65 46.75 -19.38
CA LEU A 363 1.83 45.32 -19.14
C LEU A 363 2.89 45.05 -18.06
N GLN A 364 3.97 45.82 -18.04
CA GLN A 364 5.00 45.73 -16.99
C GLN A 364 4.43 46.07 -15.61
N GLU A 365 3.61 47.13 -15.52
CA GLU A 365 2.90 47.49 -14.30
C GLU A 365 1.96 46.38 -13.84
N GLY A 366 1.16 45.82 -14.74
CA GLY A 366 0.26 44.71 -14.45
C GLY A 366 0.96 43.45 -13.95
N LEU A 367 2.04 43.03 -14.62
CA LEU A 367 2.85 41.89 -14.21
C LEU A 367 3.49 42.11 -12.83
N ARG A 368 4.01 43.32 -12.58
CA ARG A 368 4.55 43.69 -11.27
C ARG A 368 3.49 43.63 -10.19
N ALA A 369 2.32 44.22 -10.42
CA ALA A 369 1.21 44.21 -9.47
C ALA A 369 0.76 42.77 -9.15
N TYR A 370 0.64 41.93 -10.18
CA TYR A 370 0.27 40.52 -10.02
C TYR A 370 1.32 39.74 -9.22
N ALA A 371 2.60 39.85 -9.58
CA ALA A 371 3.69 39.17 -8.89
C ALA A 371 3.81 39.59 -7.42
N VAL A 372 3.70 40.89 -7.12
CA VAL A 372 3.68 41.40 -5.74
C VAL A 372 2.47 40.88 -4.96
N CYS A 373 1.30 40.84 -5.59
CA CYS A 373 0.09 40.28 -4.98
C CYS A 373 0.28 38.78 -4.66
N GLN A 374 0.83 38.00 -5.59
CA GLN A 374 1.14 36.59 -5.37
C GLN A 374 2.15 36.39 -4.24
N SER A 375 3.24 37.17 -4.21
CA SER A 375 4.21 37.14 -3.10
C SER A 375 3.52 37.37 -1.76
N SER A 376 2.70 38.42 -1.67
CA SER A 376 1.97 38.76 -0.44
C SER A 376 1.02 37.64 0.02
N ILE A 377 0.34 36.95 -0.90
CA ILE A 377 -0.51 35.79 -0.57
C ILE A 377 0.32 34.67 0.06
N TYR A 378 1.46 34.32 -0.55
CA TYR A 378 2.31 33.24 -0.04
C TYR A 378 2.99 33.60 1.29
N GLN A 379 3.42 34.85 1.47
CA GLN A 379 3.89 35.36 2.77
C GLN A 379 2.79 35.27 3.83
N GLY A 380 1.58 35.71 3.50
CA GLY A 380 0.43 35.61 4.38
C GLY A 380 0.10 34.17 4.78
N CYS A 381 0.20 33.22 3.83
CA CYS A 381 0.06 31.79 4.11
C CYS A 381 1.14 31.29 5.06
N ALA A 382 2.42 31.63 4.82
CA ALA A 382 3.52 31.24 5.70
C ALA A 382 3.30 31.73 7.14
N THR A 383 2.97 33.01 7.32
CA THR A 383 2.69 33.59 8.64
C THR A 383 1.48 32.94 9.31
N LEU A 384 0.41 32.70 8.54
CA LEU A 384 -0.80 32.06 9.06
C LEU A 384 -0.53 30.62 9.50
N PHE A 385 0.19 29.84 8.68
CA PHE A 385 0.57 28.47 9.00
C PHE A 385 1.50 28.41 10.22
N GLN A 386 2.56 29.21 10.26
CA GLN A 386 3.44 29.30 11.44
C GLN A 386 2.67 29.62 12.72
N LYS A 387 1.74 30.58 12.65
CA LYS A 387 0.90 30.95 13.80
C LYS A 387 -0.06 29.83 14.22
N GLN A 388 -0.73 29.18 13.27
CA GLN A 388 -1.66 28.09 13.55
C GLN A 388 -0.95 26.86 14.10
N TRP A 389 0.28 26.62 13.67
CA TRP A 389 1.06 25.42 13.96
C TRP A 389 2.07 25.60 15.09
N ALA A 390 2.20 26.83 15.61
CA ALA A 390 3.19 27.22 16.61
C ALA A 390 4.65 26.88 16.22
N ILE A 391 4.96 26.92 14.92
CA ILE A 391 6.32 26.69 14.42
C ILE A 391 7.17 27.94 14.71
N PRO A 392 8.30 27.82 15.43
CA PRO A 392 9.20 28.94 15.69
C PRO A 392 9.68 29.58 14.38
N ASP A 393 9.82 30.91 14.38
CA ASP A 393 10.37 31.59 13.20
C ASP A 393 11.88 31.34 13.14
N ALA A 394 12.36 30.78 12.04
CA ALA A 394 13.77 30.40 11.87
C ALA A 394 14.75 31.57 12.01
N HIS A 395 14.28 32.82 11.86
CA HIS A 395 15.08 34.03 12.08
C HIS A 395 15.16 34.50 13.55
N ALA A 396 14.46 33.83 14.48
CA ALA A 396 14.45 34.17 15.90
C ALA A 396 15.31 33.21 16.77
N ALA A 397 15.83 32.13 16.20
CA ALA A 397 16.61 31.13 16.93
C ALA A 397 18.06 31.12 16.47
N ASP A 398 18.94 31.72 17.29
CA ASP A 398 20.41 31.63 17.17
C ASP A 398 20.95 30.27 17.65
N GLN A 399 20.10 29.24 17.67
CA GLN A 399 20.48 27.87 17.98
C GLN A 399 19.70 26.90 17.08
N PRO A 400 20.37 25.92 16.45
CA PRO A 400 19.66 24.80 15.83
C PRO A 400 18.79 24.14 16.91
N PRO A 401 17.54 23.76 16.61
CA PRO A 401 16.69 23.09 17.59
C PRO A 401 17.42 21.85 18.09
N GLU A 402 17.57 21.75 19.42
CA GLU A 402 18.03 20.52 20.06
C GLU A 402 17.12 19.39 19.57
N THR A 403 17.74 18.34 19.04
CA THR A 403 17.05 17.07 18.78
C THR A 403 16.36 16.64 20.08
N PRO A 404 15.02 16.49 20.09
CA PRO A 404 14.32 16.05 21.29
C PRO A 404 14.85 14.69 21.77
N ASP A 405 14.92 14.54 23.10
CA ASP A 405 15.64 13.50 23.85
C ASP A 405 15.02 12.07 23.76
N TRP A 406 14.28 11.76 22.70
CA TRP A 406 13.60 10.47 22.49
C TRP A 406 14.03 9.73 21.22
N VAL A 407 15.25 9.97 20.75
CA VAL A 407 15.90 9.11 19.74
C VAL A 407 17.14 8.46 20.34
N ASP A 408 16.92 7.53 21.27
CA ASP A 408 17.82 6.40 21.46
C ASP A 408 17.03 5.09 21.38
N LEU A 409 16.63 4.74 20.16
CA LEU A 409 16.12 3.41 19.81
C LEU A 409 17.18 2.57 19.10
N ASN A 410 18.48 2.88 19.29
CA ASN A 410 19.54 2.07 18.72
C ASN A 410 20.71 1.92 19.70
N PRO A 411 20.70 0.91 20.58
CA PRO A 411 21.86 0.57 21.38
C PRO A 411 22.90 -0.06 20.44
N ARG A 412 23.67 0.76 19.74
CA ARG A 412 24.95 0.32 19.20
C ARG A 412 25.86 0.10 20.39
N SER A 413 26.12 -1.16 20.73
CA SER A 413 27.19 -1.56 21.63
C SER A 413 28.47 -0.85 21.21
N ALA A 414 28.99 -0.03 22.12
CA ALA A 414 30.27 0.63 21.99
C ALA A 414 31.39 -0.40 22.18
N ASP A 415 31.62 -1.23 21.17
CA ASP A 415 32.77 -2.14 21.09
C ASP A 415 33.05 -2.42 19.60
N ASP A 416 33.65 -1.45 18.91
CA ASP A 416 34.50 -1.70 17.73
C ASP A 416 35.31 -0.43 17.41
N GLU A 417 36.10 0.01 18.40
CA GLU A 417 37.33 0.74 18.15
C GLU A 417 38.50 -0.21 18.45
N SER A 418 39.00 -0.95 17.46
CA SER A 418 40.44 -1.24 17.39
C SER A 418 40.89 -1.74 16.02
N SER A 419 42.04 -1.21 15.62
CA SER A 419 42.92 -1.64 14.51
C SER A 419 42.55 -1.17 13.10
N ALA A 420 42.84 0.11 12.86
CA ALA A 420 43.63 0.45 11.68
C ALA A 420 44.97 -0.29 11.75
N ASN A 421 45.34 -0.99 10.68
CA ASN A 421 46.72 -1.18 10.24
C ASN A 421 46.72 -1.50 8.75
N ASP A 422 47.03 -0.46 7.99
CA ASP A 422 48.06 -0.39 6.96
C ASP A 422 48.41 -1.60 6.08
N GLU A 423 48.60 -1.22 4.81
CA GLU A 423 49.50 -1.79 3.81
C GLU A 423 49.01 -2.93 2.90
N HIS A 424 49.33 -2.73 1.61
CA HIS A 424 49.69 -3.74 0.61
C HIS A 424 48.57 -4.42 -0.22
N TYR A 425 48.24 -3.88 -1.41
CA TYR A 425 48.82 -4.26 -2.73
C TYR A 425 47.94 -3.80 -3.90
N LEU A 426 48.63 -3.36 -4.96
CA LEU A 426 48.34 -3.31 -6.40
C LEU A 426 46.95 -3.73 -6.91
#